data_AF-A0A5C2SQ48-F1
#
_entry.id   AF-A0A5C2SQ48-F1
#
_cell.length_a   1.000
_cell.length_b   1.000
_cell.length_c   1.000
_cell.angle_alpha   90.00
_cell.angle_beta   90.00
_cell.angle_gamma   90.00
#
_symmetry.space_group_name_H-M   'P 1'
#
loop_
_entity.id
_entity.type
_entity.pdbx_description
1 polymer ?
#
loop_
_entity_poly.entity_id
_entity_poly.type
_entity_poly.pdbx_seq_one_letter_code
_entity_poly.pdbx_strand_id
1 'polypeptide(L)'
;MNFFKTKPRTPPDLVRGLRDALPRLEAGPPGGEVRRKANEEVAKNLQQIKSILYGDGEPLPELVAQLAQETYSTDLLYHLLQNIHKLEFESRKDVVQIFNNLLRRQIGARFPTVEYLCSKPEVLFAAFDGYANEEIALNTGMILREMLRHEPLAKILLYSEQFYRFPHYIETTTFGISCDAYTNLKETLTRHKAMVAEYLDKNYDRFFSSFTTLILSNNYVTKRQSLKLLGEILLDRANFNVMTRYIASETNLKMMMNMLRDKSKNIQFEAFHVFKVFVANPKKPPQIESILRRNKDKLLKFLKDFHNDKEDEQFMDEKQFLIVQIESL
;
A
#
# COMPACT_ATOMS: atom_id res chain seq x y z
N MET A 1 9.64 -2.16 55.86
CA MET A 1 10.44 -2.59 54.68
C MET A 1 9.59 -3.55 53.87
N ASN A 2 9.01 -3.11 52.75
CA ASN A 2 8.21 -3.98 51.88
C ASN A 2 9.12 -4.89 51.05
N PHE A 3 9.20 -6.17 51.45
CA PHE A 3 10.05 -7.21 50.86
C PHE A 3 9.39 -8.01 49.72
N PHE A 4 8.31 -7.51 49.13
CA PHE A 4 7.70 -8.10 47.93
C PHE A 4 7.88 -7.18 46.73
N LYS A 5 9.12 -7.07 46.22
CA LYS A 5 9.29 -6.65 44.82
C LYS A 5 8.92 -7.85 43.96
N THR A 6 7.76 -7.79 43.30
CA THR A 6 7.37 -8.76 42.28
C THR A 6 8.52 -8.92 41.28
N LYS A 7 8.95 -10.16 41.05
CA LYS A 7 10.04 -10.47 40.11
C LYS A 7 9.67 -9.83 38.74
N PRO A 8 10.60 -9.11 38.09
CA PRO A 8 10.32 -8.53 36.78
C PRO A 8 9.95 -9.67 35.81
N ARG A 9 8.85 -9.48 35.07
CA ARG A 9 8.38 -10.45 34.08
C ARG A 9 9.41 -10.55 32.96
N THR A 10 9.75 -11.78 32.58
CA THR A 10 10.66 -12.02 31.45
C THR A 10 9.93 -11.82 30.11
N PRO A 11 10.64 -11.59 29.00
CA PRO A 11 9.97 -11.46 27.69
C PRO A 11 9.04 -12.64 27.35
N PRO A 12 9.41 -13.91 27.62
CA PRO A 12 8.48 -15.03 27.45
C PRO A 12 7.22 -14.95 28.32
N ASP A 13 7.35 -14.50 29.58
CA ASP A 13 6.19 -14.34 30.47
C ASP A 13 5.22 -13.27 29.96
N LEU A 14 5.75 -12.20 29.35
CA LEU A 14 4.94 -11.12 28.77
C LEU A 14 4.16 -11.60 27.53
N VAL A 15 4.83 -12.33 26.64
CA VAL A 15 4.22 -12.85 25.42
C VAL A 15 3.13 -13.88 25.75
N ARG A 16 3.42 -14.84 26.64
CA ARG A 16 2.40 -15.81 27.10
C ARG A 16 1.25 -15.12 27.83
N GLY A 17 1.56 -14.13 28.67
CA GLY A 17 0.56 -13.31 29.34
C GLY A 17 -0.39 -12.61 28.36
N LEU A 18 0.12 -12.08 27.25
CA LEU A 18 -0.73 -11.54 26.18
C LEU A 18 -1.57 -12.63 25.51
N ARG A 19 -0.94 -13.72 25.07
CA ARG A 19 -1.63 -14.84 24.42
C ARG A 19 -2.80 -15.36 25.28
N ASP A 20 -2.62 -15.43 26.59
CA ASP A 20 -3.63 -15.94 27.52
C ASP A 20 -4.69 -14.88 27.91
N ALA A 21 -4.36 -13.59 27.77
CA ALA A 21 -5.29 -12.50 28.01
C ALA A 21 -6.21 -12.21 26.81
N LEU A 22 -5.73 -12.38 25.58
CA LEU A 22 -6.50 -12.07 24.37
C LEU A 22 -7.82 -12.86 24.26
N PRO A 23 -7.89 -14.19 24.50
CA PRO A 23 -9.15 -14.93 24.48
C PRO A 23 -10.16 -14.45 25.53
N ARG A 24 -9.68 -13.92 26.67
CA ARG A 24 -10.54 -13.38 27.74
C ARG A 24 -11.22 -12.07 27.35
N LEU A 25 -10.82 -11.42 26.26
CA LEU A 25 -11.52 -10.26 25.72
C LEU A 25 -12.90 -10.62 25.12
N GLU A 26 -13.13 -11.90 24.82
CA GLU A 26 -14.43 -12.47 24.43
C GLU A 26 -15.28 -12.90 25.64
N ALA A 27 -14.67 -12.99 26.83
CA ALA A 27 -15.33 -13.51 28.01
C ALA A 27 -16.19 -12.43 28.69
N GLY A 28 -17.49 -12.45 28.38
CA GLY A 28 -18.52 -11.64 29.04
C GLY A 28 -18.98 -10.42 28.24
N PRO A 29 -19.99 -9.69 28.74
CA PRO A 29 -20.58 -8.56 28.03
C PRO A 29 -19.57 -7.40 27.87
N PRO A 30 -19.71 -6.57 26.81
CA PRO A 30 -18.97 -5.33 26.67
C PRO A 30 -19.07 -4.48 27.95
N GLY A 31 -17.92 -4.08 28.51
CA GLY A 31 -17.86 -3.31 29.77
C GLY A 31 -17.91 -4.15 31.07
N GLY A 32 -18.04 -5.48 30.98
CA GLY A 32 -17.98 -6.37 32.15
C GLY A 32 -16.61 -6.37 32.85
N GLU A 33 -16.60 -6.68 34.15
CA GLU A 33 -15.38 -6.65 34.98
C GLU A 33 -14.26 -7.56 34.44
N VAL A 34 -14.62 -8.73 33.89
CA VAL A 34 -13.68 -9.68 33.29
C VAL A 34 -12.97 -9.07 32.09
N ARG A 35 -13.73 -8.47 31.16
CA ARG A 35 -13.18 -7.82 29.96
C ARG A 35 -12.34 -6.59 30.32
N ARG A 36 -12.74 -5.81 31.33
CA ARG A 36 -11.95 -4.68 31.83
C ARG A 36 -10.60 -5.14 32.37
N LYS A 37 -10.59 -6.16 33.23
CA LYS A 37 -9.34 -6.74 33.77
C LYS A 37 -8.46 -7.33 32.67
N ALA A 38 -9.05 -7.97 31.66
CA ALA A 38 -8.31 -8.48 30.51
C ALA A 38 -7.67 -7.36 29.68
N ASN A 39 -8.39 -6.26 29.42
CA ASN A 39 -7.84 -5.08 28.74
C ASN A 39 -6.70 -4.43 29.54
N GLU A 40 -6.85 -4.25 30.85
CA GLU A 40 -5.80 -3.73 31.73
C GLU A 40 -4.54 -4.62 31.69
N GLU A 41 -4.71 -5.95 31.70
CA GLU A 41 -3.60 -6.89 31.60
C GLU A 41 -2.91 -6.84 30.22
N VAL A 42 -3.69 -6.78 29.13
CA VAL A 42 -3.16 -6.64 27.77
C VAL A 42 -2.38 -5.34 27.64
N ALA A 43 -2.95 -4.20 28.05
CA ALA A 43 -2.29 -2.90 27.99
C ALA A 43 -0.98 -2.90 28.78
N LYS A 44 -0.98 -3.46 29.99
CA LYS A 44 0.22 -3.57 30.83
C LYS A 44 1.32 -4.40 30.18
N ASN A 45 0.98 -5.55 29.59
CA ASN A 45 1.96 -6.40 28.93
C ASN A 45 2.50 -5.75 27.63
N LEU A 46 1.62 -5.11 26.82
CA LEU A 46 2.03 -4.37 25.63
C LEU A 46 3.01 -3.23 25.96
N GLN A 47 2.72 -2.46 27.01
CA GLN A 47 3.61 -1.38 27.45
C GLN A 47 4.96 -1.91 27.92
N GLN A 48 5.01 -3.03 28.66
CA GLN A 48 6.27 -3.64 29.07
C GLN A 48 7.08 -4.17 27.88
N ILE A 49 6.42 -4.79 26.90
CA ILE A 49 7.06 -5.19 25.64
C ILE A 49 7.60 -3.96 24.91
N LYS A 50 6.81 -2.89 24.81
CA LYS A 50 7.26 -1.63 24.20
C LYS A 50 8.47 -1.06 24.94
N SER A 51 8.51 -1.08 26.27
CA SER A 51 9.68 -0.65 27.04
C SER A 51 10.92 -1.51 26.78
N ILE A 52 10.78 -2.80 26.49
CA ILE A 52 11.93 -3.63 26.05
C ILE A 52 12.45 -3.19 24.68
N LEU A 53 11.55 -2.79 23.77
CA LEU A 53 11.88 -2.45 22.39
C LEU A 53 12.30 -0.98 22.19
N TYR A 54 11.82 -0.07 23.04
CA TYR A 54 11.90 1.39 22.87
C TYR A 54 12.19 2.14 24.19
N GLY A 55 12.55 1.43 25.27
CA GLY A 55 12.79 2.06 26.57
C GLY A 55 13.94 3.07 26.57
N ASP A 56 14.15 3.72 27.71
CA ASP A 56 15.22 4.70 27.90
C ASP A 56 16.58 3.99 27.88
N GLY A 57 17.20 3.90 26.70
CA GLY A 57 18.49 3.26 26.44
C GLY A 57 18.48 2.37 25.19
N GLU A 58 19.64 1.81 24.84
CA GLU A 58 19.69 0.81 23.76
C GLU A 58 19.01 -0.49 24.19
N PRO A 59 18.07 -1.04 23.40
CA PRO A 59 17.42 -2.31 23.69
C PRO A 59 18.45 -3.44 23.86
N LEU A 60 18.38 -4.15 24.99
CA LEU A 60 19.28 -5.28 25.27
C LEU A 60 19.06 -6.40 24.23
N PRO A 61 20.08 -6.76 23.42
CA PRO A 61 19.90 -7.70 22.30
C PRO A 61 19.35 -9.07 22.73
N GLU A 62 19.73 -9.55 23.91
CA GLU A 62 19.25 -10.80 24.47
C GLU A 62 17.75 -10.78 24.77
N LEU A 63 17.26 -9.69 25.40
CA LEU A 63 15.84 -9.55 25.72
C LEU A 63 14.99 -9.44 24.45
N VAL A 64 15.47 -8.70 23.45
CA VAL A 64 14.81 -8.59 22.15
C VAL A 64 14.79 -9.94 21.43
N ALA A 65 15.87 -10.73 21.52
CA ALA A 65 15.93 -12.07 20.95
C ALA A 65 14.94 -13.03 21.63
N GLN A 66 14.88 -13.04 22.96
CA GLN A 66 13.91 -13.85 23.71
C GLN A 66 12.47 -13.45 23.40
N LEU A 67 12.19 -12.14 23.35
CA LEU A 67 10.89 -11.59 22.97
C LEU A 67 10.46 -12.03 21.58
N ALA A 68 11.35 -11.85 20.59
CA ALA A 68 11.09 -12.22 19.21
C ALA A 68 10.83 -13.72 19.06
N GLN A 69 11.70 -14.55 19.67
CA GLN A 69 11.57 -16.00 19.62
C GLN A 69 10.24 -16.48 20.20
N GLU A 70 9.86 -15.98 21.39
CA GLU A 70 8.58 -16.38 22.00
C GLU A 70 7.40 -15.88 21.15
N THR A 71 7.47 -14.65 20.61
CA THR A 71 6.44 -14.06 19.73
C THR A 71 6.18 -14.96 18.52
N TYR A 72 7.22 -15.49 17.88
CA TYR A 72 7.10 -16.39 16.74
C TYR A 72 6.56 -17.76 17.14
N SER A 73 7.00 -18.31 18.28
CA SER A 73 6.59 -19.65 18.74
C SER A 73 5.13 -19.73 19.20
N THR A 74 4.54 -18.59 19.56
CA THR A 74 3.19 -18.48 20.12
C THR A 74 2.19 -17.82 19.17
N ASP A 75 2.59 -17.50 17.95
CA ASP A 75 1.78 -16.83 16.93
C ASP A 75 1.15 -15.51 17.40
N LEU A 76 1.84 -14.83 18.31
CA LEU A 76 1.31 -13.65 18.98
C LEU A 76 0.92 -12.58 17.95
N LEU A 77 1.71 -12.38 16.88
CA LEU A 77 1.41 -11.40 15.84
C LEU A 77 0.06 -11.65 15.16
N TYR A 78 -0.27 -12.92 14.91
CA TYR A 78 -1.57 -13.29 14.34
C TYR A 78 -2.70 -13.02 15.34
N HIS A 79 -2.53 -13.49 16.58
CA HIS A 79 -3.53 -13.31 17.63
C HIS A 79 -3.80 -11.84 17.96
N LEU A 80 -2.77 -10.98 17.92
CA LEU A 80 -2.93 -9.54 18.09
C LEU A 80 -3.78 -8.93 16.97
N LEU A 81 -3.54 -9.28 15.70
CA LEU A 81 -4.35 -8.79 14.59
C LEU A 81 -5.80 -9.27 14.66
N GLN A 82 -6.03 -10.55 14.99
CA GLN A 82 -7.38 -11.10 15.14
C GLN A 82 -8.19 -10.41 16.25
N ASN A 83 -7.53 -9.86 17.27
CA ASN A 83 -8.18 -9.25 18.43
C ASN A 83 -8.02 -7.73 18.49
N ILE A 84 -7.36 -7.09 17.52
CA ILE A 84 -7.01 -5.65 17.58
C ILE A 84 -8.24 -4.74 17.75
N HIS A 85 -9.37 -5.12 17.16
CA HIS A 85 -10.65 -4.40 17.28
C HIS A 85 -11.21 -4.39 18.71
N LYS A 86 -10.81 -5.34 19.56
CA LYS A 86 -11.26 -5.43 20.95
C LYS A 86 -10.40 -4.61 21.91
N LEU A 87 -9.22 -4.18 21.46
CA LEU A 87 -8.25 -3.44 22.26
C LEU A 87 -8.64 -1.96 22.38
N GLU A 88 -8.22 -1.33 23.47
CA GLU A 88 -8.32 0.11 23.65
C GLU A 88 -7.40 0.87 22.69
N PHE A 89 -7.74 2.14 22.43
CA PHE A 89 -7.06 2.98 21.44
C PHE A 89 -5.54 3.01 21.59
N GLU A 90 -5.02 3.19 22.80
CA GLU A 90 -3.57 3.24 23.03
C GLU A 90 -2.91 1.86 22.84
N SER A 91 -3.58 0.79 23.25
CA SER A 91 -3.11 -0.58 23.02
C SER A 91 -3.02 -0.91 21.52
N ARG A 92 -3.96 -0.43 20.70
CA ARG A 92 -3.88 -0.57 19.23
C ARG A 92 -2.62 0.08 18.67
N LYS A 93 -2.22 1.25 19.17
CA LYS A 93 -0.97 1.92 18.76
C LYS A 93 0.26 1.15 19.20
N ASP A 94 0.27 0.64 20.44
CA ASP A 94 1.38 -0.18 20.93
C ASP A 94 1.57 -1.42 20.06
N VAL A 95 0.48 -2.08 19.65
CA VAL A 95 0.54 -3.22 18.71
C VAL A 95 1.22 -2.82 17.40
N VAL A 96 0.84 -1.70 16.79
CA VAL A 96 1.48 -1.21 15.55
C VAL A 96 2.98 -0.99 15.75
N GLN A 97 3.38 -0.36 16.86
CA GLN A 97 4.79 -0.08 17.14
C GLN A 97 5.60 -1.37 17.35
N ILE A 98 5.08 -2.30 18.15
CA ILE A 98 5.72 -3.60 18.40
C ILE A 98 5.88 -4.38 17.09
N PHE A 99 4.82 -4.44 16.27
CA PHE A 99 4.83 -5.13 14.99
C PHE A 99 5.92 -4.56 14.06
N ASN A 100 5.95 -3.24 13.93
CA ASN A 100 6.89 -2.55 13.05
C ASN A 100 8.34 -2.65 13.54
N ASN A 101 8.56 -2.63 14.86
CA ASN A 101 9.89 -2.85 15.43
C ASN A 101 10.41 -4.25 15.07
N LEU A 102 9.59 -5.28 15.32
CA LEU A 102 9.96 -6.66 15.04
C LEU A 102 10.17 -6.89 13.54
N LEU A 103 9.37 -6.31 12.66
CA LEU A 103 9.57 -6.37 11.21
C LEU A 103 10.94 -5.84 10.76
N ARG A 104 11.39 -4.73 11.38
CA ARG A 104 12.69 -4.10 11.11
C ARG A 104 13.87 -4.81 11.76
N ARG A 105 13.63 -5.77 12.66
CA ARG A 105 14.68 -6.50 13.36
C ARG A 105 15.53 -7.31 12.38
N GLN A 106 16.83 -7.10 12.45
CA GLN A 106 17.82 -7.72 11.56
C GLN A 106 18.86 -8.49 12.38
N ILE A 107 19.26 -9.67 11.88
CA ILE A 107 20.38 -10.45 12.41
C ILE A 107 21.33 -10.74 11.24
N GLY A 108 22.48 -10.06 11.19
CA GLY A 108 23.35 -10.09 10.01
C GLY A 108 22.62 -9.54 8.79
N ALA A 109 22.47 -10.34 7.73
CA ALA A 109 21.71 -9.96 6.54
C ALA A 109 20.24 -10.44 6.56
N ARG A 110 19.82 -11.15 7.61
CA ARG A 110 18.49 -11.79 7.70
C ARG A 110 17.50 -10.92 8.44
N PHE A 111 16.23 -11.05 8.07
CA PHE A 111 15.09 -10.43 8.74
C PHE A 111 14.20 -11.54 9.33
N PRO A 112 14.44 -11.99 10.58
CA PRO A 112 13.77 -13.18 11.13
C PRO A 112 12.23 -13.06 11.15
N THR A 113 11.70 -11.87 11.43
CA THR A 113 10.24 -11.63 11.41
C THR A 113 9.67 -11.76 10.00
N VAL A 114 10.40 -11.31 8.98
CA VAL A 114 9.99 -11.44 7.57
C VAL A 114 9.97 -12.91 7.18
N GLU A 115 11.00 -13.67 7.55
CA GLU A 115 11.07 -15.12 7.29
C GLU A 115 9.93 -15.88 7.97
N TYR A 116 9.62 -15.54 9.23
CA TYR A 116 8.46 -16.07 9.95
C TYR A 116 7.14 -15.73 9.23
N LEU A 117 6.94 -14.48 8.80
CA LEU A 117 5.70 -14.10 8.11
C LEU A 117 5.58 -14.73 6.71
N CYS A 118 6.70 -15.07 6.06
CA CYS A 118 6.66 -15.82 4.80
C CYS A 118 6.11 -17.24 4.97
N SER A 119 6.28 -17.86 6.15
CA SER A 119 5.68 -19.16 6.44
C SER A 119 4.26 -19.08 7.01
N LYS A 120 3.75 -17.86 7.26
CA LYS A 120 2.41 -17.58 7.83
C LYS A 120 1.69 -16.43 7.09
N PRO A 121 1.33 -16.61 5.80
CA PRO A 121 0.71 -15.57 5.00
C PRO A 121 -0.64 -15.08 5.56
N GLU A 122 -1.33 -15.88 6.36
CA GLU A 122 -2.56 -15.52 7.07
C GLU A 122 -2.40 -14.27 7.96
N VAL A 123 -1.19 -14.00 8.46
CA VAL A 123 -0.91 -12.79 9.25
C VAL A 123 -0.93 -11.55 8.36
N LEU A 124 -0.35 -11.64 7.16
CA LEU A 124 -0.39 -10.56 6.17
C LEU A 124 -1.83 -10.29 5.74
N PHE A 125 -2.59 -11.35 5.44
CA PHE A 125 -3.98 -11.20 5.01
C PHE A 125 -4.89 -10.68 6.14
N ALA A 126 -4.64 -11.04 7.40
CA ALA A 126 -5.35 -10.45 8.53
C ALA A 126 -5.10 -8.93 8.65
N ALA A 127 -3.87 -8.46 8.40
CA ALA A 127 -3.58 -7.03 8.37
C ALA A 127 -4.28 -6.33 7.19
N PHE A 128 -4.29 -6.95 6.02
CA PHE A 128 -4.93 -6.43 4.82
C PHE A 128 -6.47 -6.38 4.93
N ASP A 129 -7.09 -7.46 5.41
CA ASP A 129 -8.53 -7.54 5.63
C ASP A 129 -9.01 -6.59 6.74
N GLY A 130 -8.09 -6.05 7.55
CA GLY A 130 -8.39 -5.03 8.55
C GLY A 130 -9.01 -3.76 7.97
N TYR A 131 -8.85 -3.48 6.67
CA TYR A 131 -9.57 -2.40 5.99
C TYR A 131 -11.10 -2.57 5.99
N ALA A 132 -11.62 -3.78 6.22
CA ALA A 132 -13.05 -4.03 6.37
C ALA A 132 -13.62 -3.53 7.71
N ASN A 133 -12.78 -3.13 8.67
CA ASN A 133 -13.19 -2.60 9.97
C ASN A 133 -12.65 -1.19 10.15
N GLU A 134 -13.54 -0.19 10.09
CA GLU A 134 -13.17 1.22 10.13
C GLU A 134 -12.42 1.63 11.40
N GLU A 135 -12.68 0.98 12.54
CA GLU A 135 -12.05 1.34 13.81
C GLU A 135 -10.55 1.00 13.88
N ILE A 136 -10.10 0.04 13.08
CA ILE A 136 -8.74 -0.51 13.11
C ILE A 136 -8.01 -0.43 11.77
N ALA A 137 -8.71 -0.07 10.70
CA ALA A 137 -8.19 0.01 9.34
C ALA A 137 -6.88 0.80 9.24
N LEU A 138 -6.77 1.95 9.91
CA LEU A 138 -5.54 2.75 9.89
C LEU A 138 -4.40 2.09 10.68
N ASN A 139 -4.70 1.38 11.78
CA ASN A 139 -3.69 0.64 12.53
C ASN A 139 -3.14 -0.53 11.70
N THR A 140 -4.03 -1.35 11.11
CA THR A 140 -3.61 -2.50 10.31
C THR A 140 -2.99 -2.06 8.99
N GLY A 141 -3.45 -0.95 8.40
CA GLY A 141 -2.85 -0.32 7.23
C GLY A 141 -1.40 0.15 7.47
N MET A 142 -1.10 0.69 8.66
CA MET A 142 0.28 1.02 9.05
C MET A 142 1.17 -0.23 9.19
N ILE A 143 0.64 -1.32 9.74
CA ILE A 143 1.36 -2.60 9.85
C ILE A 143 1.62 -3.19 8.46
N LEU A 144 0.58 -3.23 7.62
CA LEU A 144 0.67 -3.71 6.25
C LEU A 144 1.72 -2.93 5.46
N ARG A 145 1.73 -1.60 5.58
CA ARG A 145 2.71 -0.75 4.91
C ARG A 145 4.14 -1.11 5.29
N GLU A 146 4.40 -1.45 6.55
CA GLU A 146 5.73 -1.90 6.97
C GLU A 146 6.07 -3.28 6.39
N MET A 147 5.11 -4.22 6.35
CA MET A 147 5.30 -5.52 5.68
C MET A 147 5.68 -5.35 4.21
N LEU A 148 5.00 -4.46 3.48
CA LEU A 148 5.21 -4.21 2.05
C LEU A 148 6.60 -3.65 1.70
N ARG A 149 7.35 -3.16 2.70
CA ARG A 149 8.76 -2.75 2.51
C ARG A 149 9.68 -3.92 2.20
N HIS A 150 9.28 -5.14 2.56
CA HIS A 150 10.05 -6.34 2.32
C HIS A 150 9.52 -7.09 1.10
N GLU A 151 10.38 -7.27 0.10
CA GLU A 151 10.02 -7.89 -1.18
C GLU A 151 9.30 -9.25 -1.04
N PRO A 152 9.73 -10.18 -0.16
CA PRO A 152 9.05 -11.47 0.00
C PRO A 152 7.58 -11.34 0.44
N LEU A 153 7.27 -10.39 1.34
CA LEU A 153 5.90 -10.17 1.83
C LEU A 153 5.05 -9.42 0.81
N ALA A 154 5.62 -8.40 0.16
CA ALA A 154 4.96 -7.72 -0.95
C ALA A 154 4.60 -8.70 -2.08
N LYS A 155 5.48 -9.68 -2.36
CA LYS A 155 5.23 -10.74 -3.33
C LYS A 155 4.01 -11.59 -2.96
N ILE A 156 3.91 -12.01 -1.69
CA ILE A 156 2.77 -12.78 -1.20
C ILE A 156 1.46 -12.03 -1.46
N LEU A 157 1.40 -10.73 -1.13
CA LEU A 157 0.19 -9.95 -1.40
C LEU A 157 -0.05 -9.80 -2.91
N LEU A 158 0.92 -9.29 -3.66
CA LEU A 158 0.76 -8.95 -5.09
C LEU A 158 0.31 -10.16 -5.93
N TYR A 159 0.85 -11.34 -5.65
CA TYR A 159 0.53 -12.58 -6.37
C TYR A 159 -0.72 -13.30 -5.84
N SER A 160 -1.40 -12.75 -4.84
CA SER A 160 -2.62 -13.34 -4.26
C SER A 160 -3.91 -12.82 -4.90
N GLU A 161 -5.00 -13.56 -4.72
CA GLU A 161 -6.35 -13.11 -5.08
C GLU A 161 -6.77 -11.89 -4.24
N GLN A 162 -6.28 -11.80 -3.00
CA GLN A 162 -6.58 -10.73 -2.05
C GLN A 162 -6.12 -9.36 -2.57
N PHE A 163 -5.05 -9.29 -3.37
CA PHE A 163 -4.61 -8.04 -4.00
C PHE A 163 -5.75 -7.31 -4.73
N TYR A 164 -6.64 -8.06 -5.40
CA TYR A 164 -7.75 -7.51 -6.15
C TYR A 164 -8.91 -6.98 -5.27
N ARG A 165 -8.78 -7.02 -3.93
CA ARG A 165 -9.68 -6.33 -3.00
C ARG A 165 -9.29 -4.87 -2.75
N PHE A 166 -8.08 -4.43 -3.14
CA PHE A 166 -7.70 -3.02 -2.99
C PHE A 166 -8.73 -2.07 -3.61
N PRO A 167 -9.23 -2.27 -4.85
CA PRO A 167 -10.24 -1.38 -5.42
C PRO A 167 -11.52 -1.30 -4.59
N HIS A 168 -11.97 -2.42 -4.01
CA HIS A 168 -13.11 -2.43 -3.12
C HIS A 168 -12.85 -1.54 -1.89
N TYR A 169 -11.75 -1.75 -1.16
CA TYR A 169 -11.43 -0.93 0.01
C TYR A 169 -11.24 0.54 -0.33
N ILE A 170 -10.65 0.86 -1.49
CA ILE A 170 -10.46 2.25 -1.94
C ILE A 170 -11.80 2.94 -2.23
N GLU A 171 -12.76 2.23 -2.82
CA GLU A 171 -14.02 2.84 -3.27
C GLU A 171 -15.13 2.82 -2.20
N THR A 172 -15.09 1.91 -1.23
CA THR A 172 -16.21 1.70 -0.28
C THR A 172 -15.94 2.17 1.14
N THR A 173 -14.73 2.64 1.47
CA THR A 173 -14.38 3.07 2.83
C THR A 173 -14.33 4.60 2.95
N THR A 174 -14.26 5.10 4.18
CA THR A 174 -14.13 6.54 4.45
C THR A 174 -12.86 7.13 3.82
N PHE A 175 -12.87 8.45 3.56
CA PHE A 175 -11.79 9.13 2.84
C PHE A 175 -10.38 8.83 3.40
N GLY A 176 -10.21 8.85 4.73
CA GLY A 176 -8.92 8.57 5.37
C GLY A 176 -8.44 7.14 5.12
N ILE A 177 -9.35 6.17 5.23
CA ILE A 177 -9.06 4.75 5.00
C ILE A 177 -8.77 4.49 3.51
N SER A 178 -9.59 5.05 2.62
CA SER A 178 -9.40 4.99 1.18
C SER A 178 -8.02 5.52 0.76
N CYS A 179 -7.58 6.65 1.30
CA CYS A 179 -6.24 7.20 1.05
C CYS A 179 -5.11 6.28 1.53
N ASP A 180 -5.26 5.68 2.71
CA ASP A 180 -4.28 4.75 3.26
C ASP A 180 -4.21 3.44 2.46
N ALA A 181 -5.36 2.87 2.09
CA ALA A 181 -5.46 1.71 1.20
C ALA A 181 -4.83 1.98 -0.17
N TYR A 182 -5.10 3.15 -0.76
CA TYR A 182 -4.50 3.58 -2.01
C TYR A 182 -2.97 3.72 -1.90
N THR A 183 -2.49 4.25 -0.77
CA THR A 183 -1.05 4.36 -0.50
C THR A 183 -0.39 2.99 -0.47
N ASN A 184 -1.03 2.00 0.16
CA ASN A 184 -0.51 0.63 0.22
C ASN A 184 -0.62 -0.11 -1.12
N LEU A 185 -1.65 0.16 -1.93
CA LEU A 185 -1.72 -0.30 -3.32
C LEU A 185 -0.53 0.25 -4.13
N LYS A 186 -0.29 1.55 -4.06
CA LYS A 186 0.83 2.21 -4.72
C LYS A 186 2.17 1.62 -4.28
N GLU A 187 2.37 1.46 -2.98
CA GLU A 187 3.60 0.88 -2.40
C GLU A 187 3.88 -0.52 -2.98
N THR A 188 2.84 -1.36 -3.03
CA THR A 188 2.92 -2.72 -3.60
C THR A 188 3.32 -2.69 -5.07
N LEU A 189 2.86 -1.69 -5.83
CA LEU A 189 3.06 -1.56 -7.27
C LEU A 189 4.30 -0.75 -7.69
N THR A 190 5.07 -0.19 -6.76
CA THR A 190 6.16 0.74 -7.15
C THR A 190 7.47 0.52 -6.41
N ARG A 191 7.45 -0.13 -5.25
CA ARG A 191 8.67 -0.33 -4.46
C ARG A 191 9.63 -1.33 -5.09
N HIS A 192 9.16 -2.55 -5.37
CA HIS A 192 10.00 -3.67 -5.79
C HIS A 192 9.97 -3.84 -7.32
N LYS A 193 10.66 -2.93 -8.02
CA LYS A 193 10.49 -2.71 -9.47
C LYS A 193 10.58 -3.96 -10.33
N ALA A 194 11.58 -4.82 -10.11
CA ALA A 194 11.77 -6.03 -10.92
C ALA A 194 10.62 -7.04 -10.72
N MET A 195 10.24 -7.29 -9.48
CA MET A 195 9.13 -8.18 -9.12
C MET A 195 7.79 -7.66 -9.68
N VAL A 196 7.55 -6.36 -9.56
CA VAL A 196 6.32 -5.73 -10.08
C VAL A 196 6.29 -5.82 -11.60
N ALA A 197 7.38 -5.50 -12.29
CA ALA A 197 7.45 -5.56 -13.74
C ALA A 197 7.13 -6.98 -14.26
N GLU A 198 7.72 -8.01 -13.63
CA GLU A 198 7.42 -9.41 -13.93
C GLU A 198 5.93 -9.73 -13.72
N TYR A 199 5.36 -9.29 -12.60
CA TYR A 199 3.94 -9.52 -12.30
C TYR A 199 3.03 -8.85 -13.33
N LEU A 200 3.26 -7.57 -13.63
CA LEU A 200 2.44 -6.77 -14.53
C LEU A 200 2.49 -7.30 -15.97
N ASP A 201 3.64 -7.78 -16.42
CA ASP A 201 3.78 -8.37 -17.75
C ASP A 201 2.98 -9.68 -17.86
N LYS A 202 3.11 -10.56 -16.86
CA LYS A 202 2.42 -11.86 -16.81
C LYS A 202 0.91 -11.75 -16.60
N ASN A 203 0.46 -10.78 -15.80
CA ASN A 203 -0.94 -10.62 -15.39
C ASN A 203 -1.62 -9.41 -16.04
N TYR A 204 -1.06 -8.93 -17.16
CA TYR A 204 -1.41 -7.65 -17.78
C TYR A 204 -2.92 -7.43 -17.91
N ASP A 205 -3.65 -8.35 -18.56
CA ASP A 205 -5.06 -8.14 -18.87
C ASP A 205 -5.92 -8.05 -17.61
N ARG A 206 -5.69 -8.96 -16.66
CA ARG A 206 -6.41 -8.97 -15.38
C ARG A 206 -6.10 -7.72 -14.56
N PHE A 207 -4.81 -7.35 -14.45
CA PHE A 207 -4.39 -6.18 -13.71
C PHE A 207 -5.01 -4.91 -14.29
N PHE A 208 -4.84 -4.64 -15.59
CA PHE A 208 -5.34 -3.41 -16.20
C PHE A 208 -6.87 -3.38 -16.28
N SER A 209 -7.55 -4.52 -16.44
CA SER A 209 -9.01 -4.57 -16.31
C SER A 209 -9.46 -4.10 -14.93
N SER A 210 -8.78 -4.54 -13.86
CA SER A 210 -9.09 -4.11 -12.49
C SER A 210 -8.69 -2.65 -12.26
N PHE A 211 -7.49 -2.24 -12.68
CA PHE A 211 -6.94 -0.91 -12.42
C PHE A 211 -7.70 0.19 -13.19
N THR A 212 -8.21 -0.11 -14.38
CA THR A 212 -9.07 0.81 -15.15
C THR A 212 -10.34 1.19 -14.38
N THR A 213 -10.85 0.33 -13.49
CA THR A 213 -12.01 0.70 -12.65
C THR A 213 -11.70 1.89 -11.74
N LEU A 214 -10.47 1.98 -11.21
CA LEU A 214 -10.00 3.11 -10.40
C LEU A 214 -9.75 4.37 -11.24
N ILE A 215 -9.20 4.21 -12.45
CA ILE A 215 -9.01 5.31 -13.41
C ILE A 215 -10.35 5.93 -13.82
N LEU A 216 -11.41 5.12 -13.92
CA LEU A 216 -12.75 5.57 -14.28
C LEU A 216 -13.63 5.89 -13.06
N SER A 217 -13.07 5.89 -11.86
CA SER A 217 -13.80 6.17 -10.61
C SER A 217 -14.55 7.50 -10.67
N ASN A 218 -15.72 7.57 -10.03
CA ASN A 218 -16.42 8.84 -9.82
C ASN A 218 -15.79 9.67 -8.69
N ASN A 219 -14.99 9.05 -7.83
CA ASN A 219 -14.23 9.74 -6.81
C ASN A 219 -13.06 10.50 -7.45
N TYR A 220 -13.06 11.83 -7.30
CA TYR A 220 -12.02 12.70 -7.86
C TYR A 220 -10.61 12.31 -7.40
N VAL A 221 -10.42 12.01 -6.11
CA VAL A 221 -9.11 11.67 -5.56
C VAL A 221 -8.64 10.33 -6.09
N THR A 222 -9.49 9.30 -6.09
CA THR A 222 -9.16 7.99 -6.65
C THR A 222 -8.81 8.08 -8.13
N LYS A 223 -9.65 8.74 -8.93
CA LYS A 223 -9.40 8.97 -10.36
C LYS A 223 -8.04 9.63 -10.60
N ARG A 224 -7.78 10.74 -9.90
CA ARG A 224 -6.55 11.51 -10.07
C ARG A 224 -5.31 10.69 -9.69
N GLN A 225 -5.33 10.05 -8.53
CA GLN A 225 -4.18 9.27 -8.06
C GLN A 225 -3.95 8.03 -8.94
N SER A 226 -5.00 7.46 -9.54
CA SER A 226 -4.91 6.33 -10.47
C SER A 226 -4.29 6.71 -11.80
N LEU A 227 -4.65 7.87 -12.35
CA LEU A 227 -3.98 8.40 -13.54
C LEU A 227 -2.51 8.73 -13.27
N LYS A 228 -2.22 9.34 -12.13
CA LYS A 228 -0.83 9.63 -11.73
C LYS A 228 -0.01 8.34 -11.60
N LEU A 229 -0.53 7.34 -10.90
CA LEU A 229 0.13 6.06 -10.72
C LEU A 229 0.29 5.30 -12.06
N LEU A 230 -0.69 5.40 -12.97
CA LEU A 230 -0.54 4.86 -14.32
C LEU A 230 0.67 5.48 -15.03
N GLY A 231 0.81 6.81 -14.97
CA GLY A 231 1.98 7.50 -15.53
C GLY A 231 3.29 7.01 -14.93
N GLU A 232 3.37 6.90 -13.60
CA GLU A 232 4.54 6.37 -12.89
C GLU A 232 4.89 4.92 -13.32
N ILE A 233 3.89 4.04 -13.46
CA ILE A 233 4.08 2.66 -13.91
C ILE A 233 4.62 2.62 -15.34
N LEU A 234 4.02 3.38 -16.26
CA LEU A 234 4.37 3.35 -17.68
C LEU A 234 5.73 3.99 -17.97
N LEU A 235 6.17 4.97 -17.17
CA LEU A 235 7.45 5.65 -17.34
C LEU A 235 8.62 4.93 -16.64
N ASP A 236 8.36 3.92 -15.80
CA ASP A 236 9.43 3.13 -15.20
C ASP A 236 10.10 2.23 -16.23
N ARG A 237 11.42 2.33 -16.33
CA ARG A 237 12.25 1.53 -17.23
C ARG A 237 12.09 0.01 -17.07
N ALA A 238 11.77 -0.49 -15.87
CA ALA A 238 11.53 -1.90 -15.64
C ALA A 238 10.25 -2.39 -16.34
N ASN A 239 9.29 -1.49 -16.56
CA ASN A 239 7.98 -1.77 -17.15
C ASN A 239 7.96 -1.55 -18.66
N PHE A 240 9.11 -1.59 -19.36
CA PHE A 240 9.17 -1.32 -20.80
C PHE A 240 8.18 -2.17 -21.61
N ASN A 241 8.13 -3.48 -21.38
CA ASN A 241 7.20 -4.38 -22.08
C ASN A 241 5.74 -4.02 -21.81
N VAL A 242 5.41 -3.76 -20.54
CA VAL A 242 4.08 -3.34 -20.09
C VAL A 242 3.68 -2.03 -20.76
N MET A 243 4.58 -1.05 -20.79
CA MET A 243 4.38 0.24 -21.44
C MET A 243 4.14 0.06 -22.94
N THR A 244 4.99 -0.71 -23.64
CA THR A 244 4.84 -0.97 -25.08
C THR A 244 3.49 -1.62 -25.40
N ARG A 245 3.04 -2.58 -24.58
CA ARG A 245 1.70 -3.18 -24.74
C ARG A 245 0.57 -2.18 -24.48
N TYR A 246 0.72 -1.33 -23.45
CA TYR A 246 -0.28 -0.33 -23.10
C TYR A 246 -0.50 0.72 -24.18
N ILE A 247 0.59 1.24 -24.76
CA ILE A 247 0.52 2.28 -25.78
C ILE A 247 0.16 1.77 -27.17
N ALA A 248 0.04 0.45 -27.35
CA ALA A 248 -0.42 -0.17 -28.59
C ALA A 248 -1.96 -0.33 -28.68
N SER A 249 -2.68 -0.05 -27.60
CA SER A 249 -4.14 -0.20 -27.50
C SER A 249 -4.90 1.08 -27.90
N GLU A 250 -5.79 0.97 -28.88
CA GLU A 250 -6.68 2.07 -29.27
C GLU A 250 -7.59 2.52 -28.12
N THR A 251 -8.08 1.57 -27.32
CA THR A 251 -8.99 1.84 -26.20
C THR A 251 -8.29 2.71 -25.17
N ASN A 252 -7.02 2.41 -24.87
CA ASN A 252 -6.23 3.20 -23.93
C ASN A 252 -5.95 4.61 -24.46
N LEU A 253 -5.59 4.75 -25.75
CA LEU A 253 -5.40 6.07 -26.36
C LEU A 253 -6.68 6.90 -26.29
N LYS A 254 -7.82 6.34 -26.71
CA LYS A 254 -9.13 7.02 -26.69
C LYS A 254 -9.50 7.44 -25.27
N MET A 255 -9.25 6.59 -24.28
CA MET A 255 -9.48 6.92 -22.86
C MET A 255 -8.63 8.12 -22.42
N MET A 256 -7.33 8.14 -22.73
CA MET A 256 -6.47 9.27 -22.38
C MET A 256 -6.87 10.56 -23.09
N MET A 257 -7.21 10.49 -24.38
CA MET A 257 -7.71 11.64 -25.15
C MET A 257 -9.03 12.21 -24.59
N ASN A 258 -9.90 11.36 -24.05
CA ASN A 258 -11.11 11.81 -23.37
C ASN A 258 -10.78 12.46 -22.02
N MET A 259 -9.83 11.91 -21.26
CA MET A 259 -9.39 12.47 -19.97
C MET A 259 -8.68 13.82 -20.10
N LEU A 260 -8.01 14.09 -21.23
CA LEU A 260 -7.48 15.43 -21.57
C LEU A 260 -8.60 16.50 -21.62
N ARG A 261 -9.85 16.09 -21.77
CA ARG A 261 -11.03 16.98 -21.81
C ARG A 261 -11.87 16.91 -20.53
N ASP A 262 -11.37 16.27 -19.47
CA ASP A 262 -12.08 16.20 -18.19
C ASP A 262 -12.32 17.61 -17.63
N LYS A 263 -13.38 17.80 -16.84
CA LYS A 263 -13.69 19.11 -16.22
C LYS A 263 -12.59 19.60 -15.27
N SER A 264 -11.79 18.69 -14.71
CA SER A 264 -10.73 19.01 -13.76
C SER A 264 -9.39 19.20 -14.45
N LYS A 265 -8.84 20.42 -14.37
CA LYS A 265 -7.47 20.77 -14.78
C LYS A 265 -6.41 19.78 -14.27
N ASN A 266 -6.55 19.28 -13.04
CA ASN A 266 -5.58 18.32 -12.50
C ASN A 266 -5.70 16.93 -13.17
N ILE A 267 -6.91 16.48 -13.52
CA ILE A 267 -7.10 15.21 -14.26
C ILE A 267 -6.54 15.34 -15.67
N GLN A 268 -6.81 16.46 -16.35
CA GLN A 268 -6.26 16.76 -17.66
C GLN A 268 -4.72 16.68 -17.64
N PHE A 269 -4.10 17.25 -16.60
CA PHE A 269 -2.65 17.25 -16.44
C PHE A 269 -2.06 15.84 -16.25
N GLU A 270 -2.64 15.01 -15.37
CA GLU A 270 -2.16 13.62 -15.23
C GLU A 270 -2.40 12.80 -16.51
N ALA A 271 -3.52 13.01 -17.20
CA ALA A 271 -3.81 12.37 -18.48
C ALA A 271 -2.82 12.79 -19.58
N PHE A 272 -2.34 14.03 -19.56
CA PHE A 272 -1.29 14.51 -20.46
C PHE A 272 0.00 13.71 -20.33
N HIS A 273 0.45 13.42 -19.10
CA HIS A 273 1.67 12.64 -18.90
C HIS A 273 1.57 11.22 -19.48
N VAL A 274 0.39 10.60 -19.44
CA VAL A 274 0.16 9.29 -20.06
C VAL A 274 0.02 9.43 -21.59
N PHE A 275 -0.76 10.40 -22.08
CA PHE A 275 -0.93 10.67 -23.51
C PHE A 275 0.41 10.93 -24.21
N LYS A 276 1.32 11.66 -23.55
CA LYS A 276 2.67 11.95 -24.02
C LYS A 276 3.40 10.68 -24.47
N VAL A 277 3.27 9.57 -23.72
CA VAL A 277 3.94 8.30 -24.02
C VAL A 277 3.46 7.69 -25.35
N PHE A 278 2.18 7.83 -25.68
CA PHE A 278 1.64 7.37 -26.97
C PHE A 278 2.26 8.14 -28.15
N VAL A 279 2.36 9.46 -28.02
CA VAL A 279 2.87 10.34 -29.08
C VAL A 279 4.40 10.25 -29.18
N ALA A 280 5.10 10.09 -28.06
CA ALA A 280 6.56 9.96 -28.02
C ALA A 280 7.06 8.60 -28.55
N ASN A 281 6.19 7.60 -28.72
CA ASN A 281 6.58 6.30 -29.26
C ASN A 281 7.12 6.45 -30.71
N PRO A 282 8.39 6.11 -30.99
CA PRO A 282 8.93 6.21 -32.35
C PRO A 282 8.38 5.14 -33.29
N LYS A 283 7.89 4.01 -32.75
CA LYS A 283 7.31 2.89 -33.51
C LYS A 283 5.83 2.76 -33.20
N LYS A 284 5.05 3.79 -33.57
CA LYS A 284 3.60 3.81 -33.35
C LYS A 284 2.94 2.69 -34.16
N PRO A 285 2.06 1.86 -33.56
CA PRO A 285 1.26 0.93 -34.34
C PRO A 285 0.36 1.68 -35.33
N PRO A 286 0.10 1.14 -36.54
CA PRO A 286 -0.68 1.83 -37.57
C PRO A 286 -2.05 2.32 -37.08
N GLN A 287 -2.72 1.55 -36.21
CA GLN A 287 -4.01 1.98 -35.64
C GLN A 287 -3.92 3.20 -34.71
N ILE A 288 -2.82 3.31 -33.94
CA ILE A 288 -2.57 4.45 -33.06
C ILE A 288 -2.26 5.68 -33.90
N GLU A 289 -1.40 5.53 -34.91
CA GLU A 289 -1.03 6.61 -35.82
C GLU A 289 -2.25 7.12 -36.61
N SER A 290 -3.10 6.23 -37.08
CA SER A 290 -4.36 6.58 -37.78
C SER A 290 -5.28 7.46 -36.91
N ILE A 291 -5.44 7.11 -35.62
CA ILE A 291 -6.24 7.91 -34.68
C ILE A 291 -5.63 9.30 -34.49
N LEU A 292 -4.30 9.39 -34.33
CA LEU A 292 -3.62 10.68 -34.16
C LEU A 292 -3.73 11.54 -35.42
N ARG A 293 -3.49 10.98 -36.62
CA ARG A 293 -3.63 11.67 -37.91
C ARG A 293 -5.04 12.22 -38.12
N ARG A 294 -6.07 11.40 -37.86
CA ARG A 294 -7.48 11.81 -38.00
C ARG A 294 -7.86 12.96 -37.08
N ASN A 295 -7.17 13.12 -35.95
CA ASN A 295 -7.42 14.18 -34.96
C ASN A 295 -6.35 15.27 -34.97
N LYS A 296 -5.42 15.27 -35.93
CA LYS A 296 -4.21 16.11 -35.95
C LYS A 296 -4.52 17.59 -35.71
N ASP A 297 -5.36 18.20 -36.55
CA ASP A 297 -5.66 19.64 -36.46
C ASP A 297 -6.32 20.02 -35.13
N LYS A 298 -7.22 19.16 -34.64
CA LYS A 298 -7.90 19.37 -33.36
C LYS A 298 -6.94 19.24 -32.18
N LEU A 299 -6.03 18.27 -32.22
CA LEU A 299 -5.00 18.06 -31.20
C LEU A 299 -4.02 19.23 -31.16
N LEU A 300 -3.55 19.70 -32.32
CA LEU A 300 -2.63 20.84 -32.39
C LEU A 300 -3.27 22.12 -31.85
N LYS A 301 -4.52 22.40 -32.23
CA LYS A 301 -5.26 23.53 -31.67
C LYS A 301 -5.43 23.39 -30.16
N PHE A 302 -5.82 22.21 -29.69
CA PHE A 302 -6.01 21.94 -28.27
C PHE A 302 -4.71 22.14 -27.47
N LEU A 303 -3.60 21.55 -27.91
CA LEU A 303 -2.31 21.60 -27.21
C LEU A 303 -1.71 23.00 -27.15
N LYS A 304 -1.94 23.85 -28.16
CA LYS A 304 -1.50 25.26 -28.14
C LYS A 304 -2.12 26.07 -27.01
N ASP A 305 -3.35 25.75 -26.63
CA ASP A 305 -4.11 26.43 -25.57
C ASP A 305 -4.07 25.68 -24.23
N PHE A 306 -3.45 24.49 -24.18
CA PHE A 306 -3.51 23.59 -23.02
C PHE A 306 -2.60 24.06 -21.88
N HIS A 307 -3.21 24.45 -20.75
CA HIS A 307 -2.53 24.83 -19.50
C HIS A 307 -1.41 25.88 -19.66
N ASN A 308 -1.63 26.91 -20.49
CA ASN A 308 -0.67 28.00 -20.66
C ASN A 308 -0.47 28.85 -19.39
N ASP A 309 -1.35 28.69 -18.40
CA ASP A 309 -1.29 29.32 -17.08
C ASP A 309 -0.26 28.68 -16.13
N LYS A 310 0.39 27.57 -16.51
CA LYS A 310 1.41 26.93 -15.68
C LYS A 310 2.81 27.50 -15.93
N GLU A 311 3.48 27.93 -14.86
CA GLU A 311 4.90 28.32 -14.85
C GLU A 311 5.83 27.11 -14.66
N ASP A 312 5.60 26.04 -15.42
CA ASP A 312 6.40 24.82 -15.39
C ASP A 312 7.13 24.67 -16.72
N GLU A 313 8.42 25.03 -16.75
CA GLU A 313 9.24 25.00 -17.96
C GLU A 313 9.32 23.60 -18.57
N GLN A 314 9.48 22.56 -17.74
CA GLN A 314 9.52 21.18 -18.21
C GLN A 314 8.21 20.81 -18.92
N PHE A 315 7.07 21.19 -18.34
CA PHE A 315 5.77 20.95 -18.98
C PHE A 315 5.64 21.68 -20.32
N MET A 316 6.11 22.93 -20.41
CA MET A 316 6.07 23.70 -21.66
C MET A 316 6.93 23.05 -22.76
N ASP A 317 8.12 22.56 -22.40
CA ASP A 317 8.99 21.83 -23.31
C ASP A 317 8.36 20.52 -23.78
N GLU A 318 7.78 19.75 -22.85
CA GLU A 318 7.06 18.51 -23.18
C GLU A 318 5.88 18.77 -24.12
N LYS A 319 5.11 19.84 -23.87
CA LYS A 319 3.99 20.24 -24.71
C LYS A 319 4.45 20.64 -26.11
N GLN A 320 5.53 21.43 -26.21
CA GLN A 320 6.09 21.84 -27.49
C GLN A 320 6.64 20.63 -28.26
N PHE A 321 7.32 19.72 -27.58
CA PHE A 321 7.76 18.45 -28.16
C PHE A 321 6.58 17.66 -28.75
N LEU A 322 5.46 17.56 -28.03
CA LEU A 322 4.27 16.87 -28.52
C LEU A 322 3.64 17.54 -29.75
N ILE A 323 3.61 18.88 -29.78
CA ILE A 323 3.13 19.64 -30.95
C ILE A 323 3.96 19.29 -32.18
N VAL A 324 5.29 19.32 -32.08
CA VAL A 324 6.21 18.98 -33.18
C VAL A 324 6.03 17.52 -33.62
N GLN A 325 5.89 16.59 -32.67
CA GLN A 325 5.65 15.18 -32.99
C GLN A 325 4.32 14.95 -33.70
N ILE A 326 3.27 15.71 -33.37
CA ILE A 326 1.96 15.59 -34.03
C ILE A 326 1.97 16.28 -35.40
N GLU A 327 2.67 17.41 -35.55
CA GLU A 327 2.86 18.11 -36.83
C GLU A 327 3.60 17.22 -37.84
N SER A 328 4.57 16.44 -37.38
CA SER A 328 5.37 15.51 -38.20
C SER A 328 4.71 14.17 -38.49
N LEU A 329 3.51 13.90 -37.96
CA LEU A 329 2.69 12.77 -38.41
C LEU A 329 2.35 12.95 -39.87
#